data_AF-A0A2D7TW84-F1
#
_entry.id   AF-A0A2D7TW84-F1
#
_cell.length_a   1.000
_cell.length_b   1.000
_cell.length_c   1.000
_cell.angle_alpha   90.00
_cell.angle_beta   90.00
_cell.angle_gamma   90.00
#
_symmetry.space_group_name_H-M   'P 1'
#
loop_
_entity.id
_entity.type
_entity.pdbx_description
1 polymer ?
#
loop_
_entity_poly.entity_id
_entity_poly.type
_entity_poly.pdbx_seq_one_letter_code
_entity_poly.pdbx_strand_id
1 'polypeptide(L)' 'MFRLLITLTLLCFASVKSHAGSCPVLIQRIDQTLSASKQISKEQFIEIKQLRDQGKKAHNSGEHKESEDLLNQALKILES' A
#
# COMPACT_ATOMS: atom_id res chain seq x y z
N MET A 1 2.87 40.73 23.84
CA MET A 1 3.98 39.91 23.33
C MET A 1 3.80 38.42 23.65
N PHE A 2 3.40 38.05 24.88
CA PHE A 2 3.18 36.64 25.28
C PHE A 2 2.05 35.90 24.53
N ARG A 3 1.04 36.63 24.02
CA ARG A 3 -0.06 36.06 23.21
C ARG A 3 0.35 35.59 21.81
N LEU A 4 1.42 36.15 21.25
CA LEU A 4 1.91 35.76 19.92
C LEU A 4 2.68 34.42 19.97
N LEU A 5 3.29 34.12 21.12
CA LEU A 5 4.05 32.88 21.34
C LEU A 5 3.17 31.63 21.40
N ILE A 6 1.91 31.76 21.84
CA ILE A 6 0.97 30.64 21.96
C ILE A 6 0.42 30.22 20.58
N THR A 7 0.41 31.13 19.59
CA THR A 7 -0.16 30.85 18.26
C THR A 7 0.82 30.11 17.35
N LEU A 8 2.14 30.19 17.62
CA LEU A 8 3.17 29.61 16.76
C LEU A 8 3.38 28.10 17.02
N THR A 9 2.98 27.58 18.18
CA THR A 9 3.18 26.16 18.54
C THR A 9 2.16 25.21 17.89
N LEU A 10 1.06 25.72 17.33
CA LEU A 10 0.00 24.89 16.73
C LEU A 10 0.31 24.41 15.30
N LEU A 11 1.28 25.00 14.60
CA LEU A 11 1.51 24.72 13.18
C LEU A 11 2.38 23.46 12.91
N CYS A 12 2.93 22.84 13.95
CA CYS A 12 3.80 21.65 13.82
C CYS A 12 3.04 20.31 13.73
N PHE A 13 1.70 20.31 13.77
CA PHE A 13 0.91 19.07 13.67
C PHE A 13 0.41 18.73 12.25
N ALA A 14 0.75 19.53 11.24
CA ALA A 14 0.33 19.29 9.86
C ALA A 14 1.18 18.23 9.16
N SER A 15 1.25 17.00 9.68
CA SER A 15 1.64 15.79 8.92
C SER A 15 1.35 14.50 9.68
N VAL A 16 0.19 14.37 10.32
CA VAL A 16 -0.32 13.03 10.64
C VAL A 16 -1.04 12.48 9.42
N LYS A 17 -0.28 12.10 8.37
CA LYS A 17 -0.79 11.08 7.45
C LYS A 17 -0.81 9.77 8.22
N SER A 18 -1.85 9.58 9.02
CA SER A 18 -2.20 8.28 9.57
C SER A 18 -2.69 7.42 8.40
N HIS A 19 -1.74 6.90 7.63
CA HIS A 19 -1.99 5.89 6.63
C HIS A 19 -1.94 4.54 7.33
N ALA A 20 -3.01 4.21 8.05
CA ALA A 20 -3.09 2.98 8.82
C ALA A 20 -3.04 1.75 7.89
N GLY A 21 -1.87 1.11 7.79
CA GLY A 21 -1.72 -0.35 7.59
C GLY A 21 -2.30 -1.02 6.33
N SER A 22 -2.78 -0.28 5.32
CA SER A 22 -3.41 -0.88 4.13
C SER A 22 -2.47 -1.77 3.32
N CYS A 23 -1.22 -1.35 3.04
CA CYS A 23 -0.32 -2.14 2.19
C CYS A 23 -0.05 -3.56 2.73
N PRO A 24 0.27 -3.77 4.03
CA PRO A 24 0.39 -5.11 4.60
C PRO A 24 -0.86 -5.99 4.41
N VAL A 25 -2.06 -5.42 4.56
CA VAL A 25 -3.33 -6.14 4.37
C VAL A 25 -3.52 -6.52 2.91
N LEU A 26 -3.24 -5.62 1.97
CA LEU A 26 -3.33 -5.90 0.53
C LEU A 26 -2.33 -6.98 0.10
N ILE A 27 -1.09 -6.92 0.58
CA ILE A 27 -0.06 -7.95 0.34
C ILE A 27 -0.57 -9.32 0.83
N GLN A 28 -1.08 -9.38 2.05
CA GLN A 28 -1.61 -10.62 2.61
C GLN A 28 -2.81 -11.14 1.81
N ARG A 29 -3.72 -10.26 1.40
CA ARG A 29 -4.89 -10.62 0.58
C ARG A 29 -4.45 -11.25 -0.75
N ILE A 30 -3.49 -10.64 -1.45
CA ILE A 30 -2.95 -11.18 -2.69
C ILE A 30 -2.34 -12.58 -2.46
N ASP A 31 -1.51 -12.73 -1.42
CA ASP A 31 -0.85 -14.01 -1.12
C ASP A 31 -1.88 -15.13 -0.81
N GLN A 32 -2.94 -14.79 -0.06
CA GLN A 32 -4.04 -15.71 0.25
C GLN A 32 -4.84 -16.07 -1.00
N THR A 33 -5.21 -15.08 -1.83
CA THR A 33 -5.97 -15.33 -3.05
C THR A 33 -5.15 -16.17 -4.04
N LEU A 34 -3.86 -15.89 -4.24
CA LEU A 34 -2.98 -16.71 -5.07
C LEU A 34 -2.89 -18.17 -4.60
N SER A 35 -2.87 -18.38 -3.29
CA SER A 35 -2.81 -19.73 -2.70
C SER A 35 -4.13 -20.50 -2.82
N ALA A 36 -5.27 -19.79 -2.88
CA ALA A 36 -6.61 -20.37 -2.98
C ALA A 36 -7.11 -20.51 -4.43
N SER A 37 -6.62 -19.67 -5.35
CA SER A 37 -7.08 -19.62 -6.73
C SER A 37 -6.63 -20.84 -7.54
N LYS A 38 -7.59 -21.52 -8.17
CA LYS A 38 -7.34 -22.65 -9.09
C LYS A 38 -7.44 -22.27 -10.58
N GLN A 39 -7.79 -21.02 -10.88
CA GLN A 39 -8.12 -20.54 -12.23
C GLN A 39 -7.37 -19.24 -12.55
N ILE A 40 -6.05 -19.26 -12.51
CA ILE A 40 -5.19 -18.15 -12.97
C ILE A 40 -4.20 -18.70 -13.98
N SER A 41 -4.01 -18.00 -15.10
CA SER A 41 -3.01 -18.38 -16.08
C SER A 41 -1.60 -18.21 -15.51
N LYS A 42 -0.62 -18.85 -16.15
CA LYS A 42 0.79 -18.72 -15.74
C LYS A 42 1.26 -17.28 -15.91
N GLU A 43 0.80 -16.60 -16.94
CA GLU A 43 1.13 -15.22 -17.27
C GLU A 43 0.56 -14.27 -16.22
N GLN A 44 -0.72 -14.42 -15.86
CA GLN A 44 -1.35 -13.66 -14.79
C GLN A 44 -0.65 -13.89 -13.45
N PHE A 45 -0.30 -15.14 -13.13
CA PHE A 45 0.43 -15.46 -11.90
C PHE A 45 1.76 -14.71 -11.80
N ILE A 46 2.54 -14.68 -12.90
CA ILE A 46 3.83 -13.96 -12.95
C ILE A 46 3.61 -12.47 -12.74
N GLU A 47 2.65 -11.87 -13.45
CA GLU A 47 2.36 -10.44 -13.36
C GLU A 47 1.89 -10.04 -11.95
N ILE A 48 0.95 -10.79 -11.36
CA ILE A 48 0.45 -10.57 -10.00
C ILE A 48 1.61 -10.66 -8.99
N LYS A 49 2.49 -11.65 -9.12
CA LYS A 49 3.68 -11.81 -8.27
C LYS A 49 4.62 -10.60 -8.38
N GLN A 50 4.89 -10.14 -9.59
CA GLN A 50 5.76 -8.99 -9.83
C GLN A 50 5.19 -7.72 -9.19
N LEU A 51 3.91 -7.42 -9.43
CA LEU A 51 3.22 -6.26 -8.84
C LEU A 51 3.21 -6.33 -7.31
N ARG A 52 2.94 -7.51 -6.75
CA ARG A 52 2.96 -7.74 -5.30
C ARG A 52 4.33 -7.48 -4.69
N ASP A 53 5.39 -7.99 -5.32
CA ASP A 53 6.76 -7.84 -4.80
C ASP A 53 7.28 -6.41 -4.96
N GLN A 54 6.94 -5.73 -6.06
CA GLN A 54 7.21 -4.29 -6.23
C GLN A 54 6.44 -3.46 -5.20
N GLY A 55 5.16 -3.77 -4.99
CA GLY A 55 4.34 -3.11 -3.97
C GLY A 55 4.91 -3.28 -2.56
N LYS A 56 5.37 -4.49 -2.20
CA LYS A 56 6.06 -4.72 -0.93
C LYS A 56 7.37 -3.94 -0.83
N LYS A 57 8.14 -3.86 -1.90
CA LYS A 57 9.37 -3.05 -1.93
C LYS A 57 9.08 -1.57 -1.72
N ALA A 58 8.09 -1.01 -2.43
CA ALA A 58 7.65 0.37 -2.26
C ALA A 58 7.22 0.66 -0.82
N HIS A 59 6.44 -0.24 -0.19
CA HIS A 59 6.08 -0.13 1.23
C HIS A 59 7.31 -0.07 2.14
N ASN A 60 8.25 -0.99 1.96
CA ASN A 60 9.49 -1.05 2.75
C ASN A 60 10.37 0.20 2.56
N SER A 61 10.25 0.88 1.42
CA SER A 61 10.95 2.14 1.11
C SER A 61 10.22 3.39 1.58
N GLY A 62 9.01 3.27 2.15
CA GLY A 62 8.19 4.41 2.58
C GLY A 62 7.29 5.01 1.50
N GLU A 63 7.36 4.49 0.27
CA GLU A 63 6.56 4.91 -0.88
C GLU A 63 5.15 4.28 -0.83
N HIS A 64 4.38 4.62 0.20
CA HIS A 64 3.10 3.96 0.49
C HIS A 64 2.06 4.10 -0.63
N LYS A 65 1.99 5.27 -1.27
CA LYS A 65 1.06 5.47 -2.38
C LYS A 65 1.38 4.56 -3.56
N GLU A 66 2.66 4.48 -3.94
CA GLU A 66 3.12 3.59 -5.01
C GLU A 66 2.85 2.12 -4.64
N SER A 67 3.09 1.75 -3.39
CA SER A 67 2.77 0.42 -2.87
C SER A 67 1.31 0.06 -3.09
N GLU A 68 0.38 0.91 -2.65
CA GLU A 68 -1.05 0.67 -2.83
C GLU A 68 -1.47 0.62 -4.30
N ASP A 69 -0.97 1.53 -5.12
CA ASP A 69 -1.29 1.58 -6.56
C ASP A 69 -0.86 0.27 -7.25
N LEU A 70 0.32 -0.28 -6.93
CA LEU A 70 0.80 -1.57 -7.44
C LEU A 70 -0.01 -2.76 -6.91
N LEU A 71 -0.32 -2.77 -5.61
CA LEU A 71 -1.05 -3.87 -4.96
C LEU A 71 -2.51 -3.93 -5.44
N ASN A 72 -3.15 -2.78 -5.67
CA ASN A 72 -4.50 -2.73 -6.23
C ASN A 72 -4.55 -3.19 -7.69
N GLN A 73 -3.50 -2.93 -8.48
CA GLN A 73 -3.39 -3.49 -9.83
C GLN A 73 -3.30 -5.02 -9.79
N ALA A 74 -2.51 -5.58 -8.88
CA ALA A 74 -2.42 -7.02 -8.69
C ALA A 74 -3.78 -7.64 -8.32
N LEU A 75 -4.53 -7.00 -7.42
CA LEU A 75 -5.88 -7.44 -7.05
C LEU A 75 -6.86 -7.37 -8.23
N LYS A 76 -6.78 -6.33 -9.06
CA LYS A 76 -7.64 -6.21 -10.25
C LYS A 76 -7.45 -7.36 -11.24
N ILE A 77 -6.22 -7.86 -11.39
CA ILE A 77 -5.92 -9.03 -12.24
C ILE A 77 -6.44 -10.32 -11.57
N LEU A 78 -6.43 -10.40 -10.24
CA LEU A 78 -7.01 -11.55 -9.51
C LEU A 78 -8.54 -11.60 -9.58
N GLU A 79 -9.19 -10.45 -9.72
CA GLU A 79 -10.65 -10.30 -9.77
C GLU A 79 -11.21 -10.29 -11.21
N SER A 80 -10.36 -10.36 -12.24
CA SER A 80 -10.74 -10.39 -13.67
C SER A 80 -11.05 -11.79 -14.18
#